data_AF-A0A9D4DVS4-F1
#
_entry.id   AF-A0A9D4DVS4-F1
#
_cell.length_a   1.000
_cell.length_b   1.000
_cell.length_c   1.000
_cell.angle_alpha   90.00
_cell.angle_beta   90.00
_cell.angle_gamma   90.00
#
_symmetry.space_group_name_H-M   'P 1'
#
loop_
_entity.id
_entity.type
_entity.pdbx_description
1 polymer ?
#
loop_
_entity_poly.entity_id
_entity_poly.type
_entity_poly.pdbx_seq_one_letter_code
_entity_poly.pdbx_strand_id
1 'polypeptide(L)'
;MDKRGIVTRLESFATDDIPSLGVEQWTPRVCFNFLDRLLTRIKGKVVETGEFMTCRTVHIFEWSITNKEEVSHHTSDEKRYQFLPEEYLSSERNT
;
A
#
# COMPACT_ATOMS: atom_id res chain seq x y z
N MET A 1 7.06 -13.55 -27.11
CA MET A 1 6.79 -12.47 -28.09
C MET A 1 7.95 -12.47 -29.07
N ASP A 2 7.69 -12.61 -30.36
CA ASP A 2 8.76 -12.59 -31.37
C ASP A 2 9.18 -11.14 -31.70
N LYS A 3 10.20 -10.97 -32.55
CA LYS A 3 10.70 -9.64 -32.98
C LYS A 3 9.67 -8.80 -33.74
N ARG A 4 8.54 -9.40 -34.14
CA ARG A 4 7.41 -8.72 -34.81
C ARG A 4 6.31 -8.31 -33.82
N GLY A 5 6.52 -8.61 -32.53
CA GLY A 5 5.57 -8.34 -31.47
C GLY A 5 4.43 -9.35 -31.35
N ILE A 6 4.53 -10.52 -32.00
CA ILE A 6 3.48 -11.54 -31.98
C ILE A 6 3.68 -12.45 -30.76
N VAL A 7 2.59 -12.69 -30.01
CA VAL A 7 2.58 -13.68 -28.92
C VAL A 7 2.64 -15.08 -29.52
N THR A 8 3.70 -15.82 -29.20
CA THR A 8 3.98 -17.14 -29.78
C THR A 8 3.67 -18.29 -28.82
N ARG A 9 3.51 -18.02 -27.53
CA ARG A 9 3.23 -19.02 -26.50
C ARG A 9 2.45 -18.39 -25.36
N LEU A 10 1.50 -19.15 -24.83
CA LEU A 10 0.84 -18.89 -23.55
C LEU A 10 1.29 -19.97 -22.57
N GLU A 11 1.47 -19.58 -21.32
CA GLU A 11 1.85 -20.47 -20.24
C GLU A 11 1.09 -20.07 -18.98
N SER A 12 0.71 -21.06 -18.19
CA SER A 12 0.00 -20.87 -16.93
C SER A 12 0.91 -21.29 -15.81
N PHE A 13 0.97 -20.46 -14.77
CA PHE A 13 1.72 -20.74 -13.55
C PHE A 13 0.73 -20.73 -12.39
N ALA A 14 0.70 -21.81 -11.62
CA ALA A 14 -0.04 -21.79 -10.36
C ALA A 14 0.65 -20.81 -9.41
N THR A 15 -0.13 -20.07 -8.63
CA THR A 15 0.40 -19.06 -7.68
C THR A 15 1.38 -19.67 -6.69
N ASP A 16 1.12 -20.90 -6.26
CA ASP A 16 1.97 -21.63 -5.32
C ASP A 16 3.34 -22.01 -5.91
N ASP A 17 3.46 -22.07 -7.24
CA ASP A 17 4.70 -22.37 -7.93
C ASP A 17 5.54 -21.11 -8.20
N ILE A 18 4.93 -19.92 -8.17
CA ILE A 18 5.61 -18.64 -8.45
C ILE A 18 6.87 -18.43 -7.58
N PRO A 19 6.88 -18.75 -6.27
CA PRO A 19 8.08 -18.66 -5.46
C PRO A 19 9.26 -19.50 -5.98
N SER A 20 8.98 -20.65 -6.60
CA SER A 20 10.03 -21.52 -7.17
C SER A 20 10.66 -20.95 -8.45
N LEU A 21 10.04 -19.96 -9.10
CA LEU A 21 10.57 -19.33 -10.30
C LEU A 21 11.66 -18.29 -10.00
N GLY A 22 11.74 -17.82 -8.76
CA GLY A 22 12.68 -16.78 -8.32
C GLY A 22 13.53 -17.20 -7.14
N VAL A 23 13.94 -18.47 -7.11
CA VAL A 23 14.83 -19.04 -6.08
C VAL A 23 16.03 -18.12 -5.88
N GLU A 24 16.37 -17.86 -4.61
CA GLU A 24 17.44 -16.96 -4.14
C GLU A 24 17.24 -15.46 -4.38
N GLN A 25 16.27 -15.02 -5.18
CA GLN A 25 16.04 -13.58 -5.45
C GLN A 25 15.02 -12.95 -4.50
N TRP A 26 14.01 -13.70 -4.10
CA TRP A 26 12.98 -13.25 -3.16
C TRP A 26 12.39 -14.44 -2.41
N THR A 27 11.67 -14.16 -1.32
CA THR A 27 10.87 -15.19 -0.64
C THR A 27 9.53 -14.59 -0.23
N PRO A 28 8.42 -15.34 -0.33
CA PRO A 28 7.11 -14.87 0.13
C PRO A 28 7.16 -14.43 1.60
N ARG A 29 7.91 -15.16 2.42
CA ARG A 29 8.06 -14.86 3.85
C ARG A 29 8.63 -13.47 4.10
N VAL A 30 9.63 -13.03 3.33
CA VAL A 30 10.19 -11.68 3.46
C VAL A 30 9.15 -10.62 3.07
N CYS A 31 8.41 -10.84 1.97
CA CYS A 31 7.35 -9.93 1.52
C CYS A 31 6.23 -9.79 2.58
N PHE A 32 5.73 -10.91 3.11
CA PHE A 32 4.67 -10.90 4.11
C PHE A 32 5.14 -10.34 5.46
N ASN A 33 6.36 -10.64 5.91
CA ASN A 33 6.91 -10.04 7.12
C ASN A 33 7.09 -8.52 6.97
N PHE A 34 7.53 -8.06 5.79
CA PHE A 34 7.62 -6.63 5.51
C PHE A 34 6.24 -5.98 5.53
N LEU A 35 5.25 -6.59 4.87
CA LEU A 35 3.88 -6.08 4.83
C LEU A 35 3.27 -6.00 6.24
N ASP A 36 3.43 -7.04 7.05
CA ASP A 36 2.94 -7.07 8.44
C ASP A 36 3.55 -5.94 9.29
N ARG A 37 4.87 -5.74 9.19
CA ARG A 37 5.56 -4.63 9.87
C ARG A 37 5.10 -3.27 9.37
N LEU A 38 4.92 -3.11 8.07
CA LEU A 38 4.44 -1.86 7.46
C LEU A 38 3.04 -1.52 7.96
N LEU A 39 2.10 -2.49 7.91
CA LEU A 39 0.73 -2.29 8.38
C LEU A 39 0.67 -2.00 9.88
N THR A 40 1.48 -2.69 10.68
CA THR A 40 1.61 -2.42 12.11
C THR A 40 2.09 -0.99 12.37
N ARG A 41 3.08 -0.52 11.60
CA ARG A 41 3.60 0.84 11.70
C ARG A 41 2.57 1.89 11.27
N ILE A 42 1.85 1.66 10.16
CA ILE A 42 0.76 2.53 9.71
C ILE A 42 -0.27 2.67 10.82
N LYS A 43 -0.72 1.54 11.38
CA LYS A 43 -1.69 1.52 12.48
C LYS A 43 -1.16 2.29 13.70
N GLY A 44 0.08 2.07 14.10
CA GLY A 44 0.71 2.80 15.20
C GLY A 44 0.70 4.31 14.97
N LYS A 45 1.18 4.76 13.81
CA LYS A 45 1.26 6.19 13.47
C LYS A 45 -0.10 6.90 13.39
N VAL A 46 -1.13 6.22 12.90
CA VAL A 46 -2.48 6.80 12.79
C VAL A 46 -3.16 6.88 14.17
N VAL A 47 -2.84 5.97 15.09
CA VAL A 47 -3.43 5.94 16.45
C VAL A 47 -2.68 6.84 17.43
N GLU A 48 -1.34 6.89 17.36
CA GLU A 48 -0.49 7.63 18.30
C GLU A 48 -0.57 9.15 18.14
N THR A 49 -1.03 9.67 16.99
CA THR A 49 -1.08 11.11 16.74
C THR A 49 -2.05 11.88 17.63
N GLY A 50 -2.88 11.22 18.45
CA GLY A 50 -3.56 11.78 19.64
C GLY A 50 -4.54 12.93 19.39
N GLU A 51 -4.56 13.51 18.20
CA GLU A 51 -5.52 14.49 17.76
C GLU A 51 -6.79 13.74 17.35
N PHE A 52 -7.93 14.35 17.60
CA PHE A 52 -9.22 13.92 17.07
C PHE A 52 -9.16 13.95 15.54
N MET A 53 -8.60 12.90 14.95
CA MET A 53 -8.42 12.77 13.52
C MET A 53 -9.79 12.56 12.94
N THR A 54 -10.39 13.66 12.48
CA THR A 54 -11.61 13.62 11.71
C THR A 54 -11.39 12.67 10.53
N CYS A 55 -12.47 12.08 10.00
CA CYS A 55 -12.47 11.30 8.77
C CYS A 55 -11.90 12.07 7.53
N ARG A 56 -11.51 13.33 7.70
CA ARG A 56 -10.91 14.22 6.69
C ARG A 56 -9.38 14.31 6.76
N THR A 57 -8.73 13.82 7.81
CA THR A 57 -7.27 13.83 7.89
C THR A 57 -6.67 12.67 7.11
N VAL A 58 -5.69 12.95 6.24
CA VAL A 58 -5.03 11.96 5.41
C VAL A 58 -3.58 11.80 5.84
N HIS A 59 -3.17 10.57 6.14
CA HIS A 59 -1.76 10.22 6.33
C HIS A 59 -1.17 9.74 5.00
N ILE A 60 -0.11 10.40 4.57
CA ILE A 60 0.62 10.07 3.36
C ILE A 60 1.88 9.31 3.78
N PHE A 61 2.04 8.12 3.23
CA PHE A 61 3.21 7.26 3.43
C PHE A 61 3.96 7.15 2.11
N GLU A 62 5.19 7.68 2.08
CA GLU A 62 6.06 7.66 0.90
C GLU A 62 7.29 6.79 1.19
N TRP A 63 7.66 5.95 0.23
CA TRP A 63 8.85 5.13 0.32
C TRP A 63 9.93 5.64 -0.63
N SER A 64 11.07 6.06 -0.09
CA SER A 64 12.24 6.46 -0.89
C SER A 64 13.17 5.27 -1.09
N ILE A 65 13.34 4.83 -2.33
CA ILE A 65 14.31 3.77 -2.67
C ILE A 65 15.74 4.28 -2.42
N THR A 66 16.01 5.55 -2.74
CA THR A 66 17.32 6.19 -2.60
C THR A 66 17.74 6.25 -1.13
N ASN A 67 16.84 6.67 -0.25
CA ASN A 67 17.14 6.82 1.17
C ASN A 67 16.84 5.55 1.98
N LYS A 68 16.19 4.54 1.35
CA LYS A 68 15.72 3.30 1.97
C LYS A 68 14.89 3.55 3.23
N GLU A 69 14.14 4.63 3.21
CA GLU A 69 13.37 5.13 4.35
C GLU A 69 11.96 5.47 3.91
N GLU A 70 11.04 5.24 4.84
CA GLU A 70 9.67 5.72 4.76
C GLU A 70 9.62 7.14 5.32
N VAL A 71 9.14 8.08 4.51
CA VAL A 71 8.77 9.41 4.93
C VAL A 71 7.26 9.43 5.10
N SER A 72 6.77 9.87 6.26
CA SER A 72 5.34 10.02 6.51
C SER A 72 5.02 11.43 6.94
N HIS A 73 3.96 12.00 6.38
CA HIS A 73 3.39 13.26 6.82
C HIS A 73 1.86 13.16 6.80
N HIS A 74 1.18 14.02 7.54
CA HIS A 74 -0.27 14.12 7.51
C HIS A 74 -0.67 15.49 6.96
N THR A 75 -1.84 15.56 6.33
CA THR A 75 -2.39 16.79 5.80
C THR A 75 -3.91 16.81 5.93
N SER A 76 -4.45 18.00 6.11
CA SER A 76 -5.89 18.29 6.03
C SER A 76 -6.25 18.98 4.71
N ASP A 77 -5.36 18.94 3.70
CA ASP A 77 -5.69 19.37 2.33
C ASP A 77 -6.62 18.36 1.67
N GLU A 78 -7.90 18.49 2.04
CA GLU A 78 -9.00 17.62 1.60
C GLU A 78 -9.09 17.55 0.08
N LYS A 79 -8.81 18.64 -0.65
CA LYS A 79 -9.00 18.64 -2.11
C LYS A 79 -7.98 17.82 -2.86
N ARG A 80 -6.74 17.75 -2.36
CA ARG A 80 -5.64 17.09 -3.07
C ARG A 80 -5.53 15.61 -2.74
N TYR A 81 -5.89 15.22 -1.52
CA TYR A 81 -5.66 13.87 -1.03
C TYR A 81 -6.93 13.19 -0.47
N GLN A 82 -8.13 13.81 -0.56
CA GLN A 82 -9.38 13.06 -0.34
C GLN A 82 -9.46 11.89 -1.32
N PHE A 83 -9.63 10.71 -0.76
CA PHE A 83 -10.03 9.52 -1.49
C PHE A 83 -11.39 8.97 -1.01
N LEU A 84 -11.88 9.43 0.15
CA LEU A 84 -13.20 9.09 0.66
C LEU A 84 -14.25 10.04 0.07
N PRO A 85 -15.25 9.53 -0.66
CA PRO A 85 -16.37 10.33 -1.11
C PRO A 85 -17.19 10.91 0.06
N GLU A 86 -17.84 12.05 -0.14
CA GLU A 86 -18.62 12.75 0.90
C GLU A 86 -19.77 11.90 1.47
N GLU A 87 -20.30 10.95 0.70
CA GLU A 87 -21.33 10.01 1.15
C GLU A 87 -20.84 9.15 2.33
N TYR A 88 -19.55 8.82 2.36
CA TYR A 88 -18.95 8.05 3.45
C TYR A 88 -18.65 8.93 4.67
N LEU A 89 -18.33 10.21 4.45
CA LEU A 89 -18.03 11.19 5.51
C LEU A 89 -19.28 11.73 6.21
N SER A 90 -20.43 11.69 5.54
CA SER A 90 -21.71 12.20 6.07
C SER A 90 -22.49 11.19 6.91
N SER A 91 -22.15 9.90 6.80
CA SER A 91 -22.79 8.81 7.55
C SER A 91 -22.55 8.86 9.07
N GLU A 92 -21.52 9.58 9.53
CA GLU A 92 -21.20 9.76 10.95
C GLU A 92 -22.09 10.80 11.68
N ARG A 93 -23.01 11.49 10.99
CA ARG A 93 -23.86 12.53 11.61
C ARG A 93 -25.19 12.02 12.21
N ASN A 94 -25.53 10.74 12.03
CA ASN A 94 -26.86 10.19 12.38
C ASN A 94 -26.85 9.12 13.49
N THR A 95 -25.77 8.99 14.24
CA THR A 95 -25.68 8.20 15.50
C THR A 95 -25.19 9.08 16.62
#